data_AF-A0A961WMS0-F1
#
_entry.id   AF-A0A961WMS0-F1
#
_cell.length_a   1.000
_cell.length_b   1.000
_cell.length_c   1.000
_cell.angle_alpha   90.00
_cell.angle_beta   90.00
_cell.angle_gamma   90.00
#
_symmetry.space_group_name_H-M   'P 1'
#
loop_
_entity.id
_entity.type
_entity.pdbx_description
1 polymer ?
#
loop_
_entity_poly.entity_id
_entity_poly.type
_entity_poly.pdbx_seq_one_letter_code
_entity_poly.pdbx_strand_id
1 'polypeptide(L)' 'VMVTECSMSDNVASETTGVEFLRGCNICPHMKRINLENVLWSLHTGTEEVTVPEDIIGPARRSVERMIEMSKKGD' A
#
# COMPACT_ATOMS: atom_id res chain seq x y z
N VAL A 1 -12.76 17.98 1.32
CA VAL A 1 -11.46 17.95 0.62
C VAL A 1 -10.61 16.86 1.27
N MET A 2 -10.12 15.90 0.50
CA MET A 2 -9.24 14.84 1.01
C MET A 2 -7.78 15.19 0.70
N VAL A 3 -6.91 15.11 1.71
CA VAL A 3 -5.48 15.43 1.59
C VAL A 3 -4.67 14.17 1.89
N THR A 4 -4.45 13.38 0.84
CA THR A 4 -3.63 12.16 0.85
C THR A 4 -3.32 11.80 -0.61
N GLU A 5 -2.79 10.61 -0.85
CA GLU A 5 -2.53 10.12 -2.20
C GLU A 5 -3.83 9.93 -3.01
N CYS A 6 -3.76 10.21 -4.33
CA CYS A 6 -4.92 10.23 -5.21
C CYS A 6 -5.77 8.94 -5.19
N SER A 7 -5.13 7.77 -5.22
CA SER A 7 -5.83 6.47 -5.23
C SER A 7 -6.60 6.20 -3.93
N MET A 8 -6.15 6.76 -2.80
CA MET A 8 -6.93 6.67 -1.55
C MET A 8 -8.25 7.42 -1.66
N SER A 9 -8.29 8.55 -2.39
CA SER A 9 -9.55 9.27 -2.64
C SER A 9 -10.49 8.47 -3.54
N ASP A 10 -9.96 7.73 -4.52
CA ASP A 10 -10.76 6.85 -5.38
C ASP A 10 -11.35 5.67 -4.60
N ASN A 11 -10.56 5.04 -3.73
CA ASN A 11 -11.01 3.93 -2.88
C ASN A 11 -12.19 4.36 -2.00
N VAL A 12 -12.04 5.45 -1.24
CA VAL A 12 -13.09 5.92 -0.31
C VAL A 12 -14.34 6.39 -1.07
N ALA A 13 -14.18 7.04 -2.23
CA ALA A 13 -15.32 7.44 -3.06
C ALA A 13 -16.10 6.25 -3.61
N SER A 14 -15.43 5.13 -3.88
CA SER A 14 -16.09 3.89 -4.32
C SER A 14 -16.89 3.21 -3.21
N GLU A 15 -16.43 3.34 -1.95
CA GLU A 15 -17.07 2.75 -0.77
C GLU A 15 -18.16 3.63 -0.17
N THR A 16 -18.08 4.95 -0.35
CA THR A 16 -19.01 5.93 0.24
C THR A 16 -19.86 6.60 -0.85
N THR A 17 -20.91 5.90 -1.28
CA THR A 17 -21.86 6.43 -2.26
C THR A 17 -22.67 7.60 -1.70
N GLY A 18 -22.93 8.63 -2.52
CA GLY A 18 -23.71 9.81 -2.12
C GLY A 18 -22.93 10.95 -1.46
N VAL A 19 -21.61 10.81 -1.29
CA VAL A 19 -20.72 11.88 -0.83
C VAL A 19 -19.80 12.33 -1.96
N GLU A 20 -19.79 13.63 -2.26
CA GLU A 20 -18.88 14.20 -3.25
C GLU A 20 -17.55 14.60 -2.60
N PHE A 21 -16.46 13.98 -3.06
CA PHE A 21 -15.11 14.27 -2.56
C PHE A 21 -14.40 15.26 -3.48
N LEU A 22 -14.00 16.41 -2.93
CA LEU A 22 -13.02 17.30 -3.57
C LEU A 22 -11.61 16.69 -3.42
N ARG A 23 -11.00 16.33 -4.56
CA ARG A 23 -9.73 15.58 -4.64
C ARG A 23 -8.55 16.54 -4.84
N GLY A 24 -7.71 16.72 -3.83
CA GLY A 24 -6.43 17.40 -3.97
C GLY A 24 -5.38 16.40 -4.47
N CYS A 25 -5.27 16.24 -5.79
CA CYS A 25 -4.48 15.13 -6.32
C CYS A 25 -2.97 15.41 -6.29
N ASN A 26 -2.24 14.67 -5.46
CA ASN A 26 -0.77 14.56 -5.49
C ASN A 26 -0.41 13.10 -5.76
N ILE A 27 -0.12 12.78 -7.02
CA ILE A 27 0.15 11.42 -7.45
C ILE A 27 1.57 11.02 -7.07
N CYS A 28 1.73 9.85 -6.45
CA CYS A 28 3.06 9.31 -6.19
C CYS A 28 3.62 8.68 -7.48
N PRO A 29 4.72 9.22 -8.06
CA PRO A 29 5.27 8.70 -9.32
C PRO A 29 5.81 7.27 -9.18
N HIS A 30 6.10 6.82 -7.96
CA HIS A 30 6.56 5.46 -7.69
C HIS A 30 5.42 4.44 -7.69
N MET A 31 4.27 4.78 -7.09
CA MET A 31 3.11 3.89 -7.07
C MET A 31 2.58 3.61 -8.48
N LYS A 32 2.58 4.63 -9.36
CA LYS A 32 2.13 4.48 -10.75
C LYS A 32 3.08 3.71 -11.67
N ARG A 33 4.23 3.24 -11.16
CA ARG A 33 5.07 2.29 -11.91
C ARG A 33 4.40 0.91 -12.03
N ILE A 34 3.53 0.55 -11.08
CA ILE A 34 2.77 -0.70 -11.10
C ILE A 34 1.56 -0.51 -12.02
N ASN A 35 1.41 -1.38 -13.02
CA ASN A 35 0.32 -1.33 -14.00
C ASN A 35 -0.16 -2.75 -14.35
N LEU A 36 -1.28 -2.87 -15.08
CA LEU A 36 -1.87 -4.19 -15.34
C LEU A 36 -0.96 -5.09 -16.19
N GLU A 37 -0.18 -4.52 -17.10
CA GLU A 37 0.73 -5.27 -17.98
C GLU A 37 1.88 -5.90 -17.18
N ASN A 38 2.52 -5.13 -16.30
CA ASN A 38 3.64 -5.64 -15.51
C ASN A 38 3.19 -6.55 -14.36
N VAL A 39 1.98 -6.38 -13.83
CA VAL A 39 1.37 -7.32 -12.88
C VAL A 39 1.12 -8.66 -13.56
N LEU A 40 0.52 -8.65 -14.75
CA LEU A 40 0.33 -9.87 -15.54
C LEU A 40 1.66 -10.56 -15.83
N TRP A 41 2.67 -9.79 -16.24
CA TRP A 41 4.00 -10.31 -16.51
C TRP A 41 4.63 -10.96 -15.28
N SER A 42 4.66 -10.26 -14.14
CA SER A 42 5.21 -10.79 -12.89
C SER A 42 4.53 -12.08 -12.44
N LEU A 43 3.19 -12.17 -12.57
CA LEU A 43 2.45 -13.40 -12.26
C LEU A 43 2.76 -14.54 -13.24
N HIS A 44 2.98 -14.23 -14.52
CA HIS A 44 3.26 -15.23 -15.54
C HIS A 44 4.67 -15.81 -15.42
N THR A 45 5.66 -14.96 -15.14
CA THR A 45 7.07 -15.35 -15.06
C THR A 45 7.50 -15.76 -13.65
N GLY A 46 6.73 -15.40 -12.62
CA GLY A 46 7.11 -15.61 -11.22
C GLY A 46 8.36 -14.83 -10.82
N THR A 47 8.66 -13.73 -11.50
CA THR A 47 9.87 -12.92 -11.30
C THR A 47 9.60 -11.69 -10.43
N GLU A 48 10.67 -10.96 -10.08
CA GLU A 48 10.68 -9.88 -9.10
C GLU A 48 10.59 -10.36 -7.63
N GLU A 49 11.28 -11.47 -7.32
CA GLU A 49 11.39 -11.96 -5.94
C GLU A 49 12.05 -10.90 -5.04
N VAL A 50 11.35 -10.54 -3.97
CA VAL A 50 11.85 -9.61 -2.96
C VAL A 50 12.73 -10.38 -1.98
N THR A 51 14.04 -10.19 -2.08
CA THR A 51 15.01 -10.78 -1.14
C THR A 51 15.41 -9.77 -0.08
N VAL A 52 15.57 -10.24 1.16
CA VAL A 52 15.98 -9.41 2.31
C VAL A 52 17.19 -10.08 2.98
N PRO A 53 18.28 -9.35 3.26
CA PRO A 53 19.44 -9.89 3.97
C PRO A 53 19.09 -10.45 5.37
N GLU A 54 19.74 -11.55 5.75
CA GLU A 54 19.50 -12.26 7.02
C GLU A 54 19.78 -11.41 8.26
N ASP A 55 20.76 -10.52 8.19
CA ASP A 55 21.11 -9.59 9.26
C ASP A 55 20.05 -8.48 9.43
N ILE A 56 19.25 -8.20 8.40
CA ILE A 56 18.21 -7.17 8.40
C ILE A 56 16.84 -7.75 8.79
N ILE A 57 16.50 -8.95 8.32
CA ILE A 57 15.12 -9.49 8.45
C ILE A 57 14.68 -9.66 9.90
N GLY A 58 15.56 -10.15 10.77
CA GLY A 58 15.25 -10.39 12.19
C GLY A 58 14.90 -9.10 12.94
N PRO A 59 15.80 -8.08 12.97
CA PRO A 59 15.52 -6.79 13.60
C PRO A 59 14.31 -6.04 13.01
N ALA A 60 14.16 -6.04 11.69
CA ALA A 60 13.03 -5.39 11.02
C ALA A 60 11.70 -6.06 11.43
N ARG A 61 11.65 -7.40 11.40
CA ARG A 61 10.47 -8.17 11.81
C ARG A 61 10.05 -7.85 13.24
N ARG A 62 10.99 -7.86 14.20
CA ARG A 62 10.68 -7.55 15.62
C ARG A 62 10.04 -6.17 15.80
N SER A 63 10.44 -5.18 15.00
CA SER A 63 9.90 -3.83 15.10
C SER A 63 8.45 -3.76 14.60
N VAL A 64 8.16 -4.44 13.49
CA VAL A 64 6.81 -4.54 12.93
C VAL A 64 5.88 -5.37 13.82
N GLU A 65 6.36 -6.49 14.36
CA GLU A 65 5.59 -7.34 15.28
C GLU A 65 5.15 -6.55 16.52
N ARG A 66 6.07 -5.80 17.15
CA ARG A 66 5.72 -4.94 18.29
C ARG A 66 4.69 -3.88 17.93
N MET A 67 4.81 -3.24 16.76
CA MET A 67 3.82 -2.27 16.29
C MET A 67 2.43 -2.91 16.19
N ILE A 68 2.33 -4.12 15.65
CA ILE A 68 1.07 -4.87 15.54
C ILE A 68 0.54 -5.23 16.92
N GLU A 69 1.39 -5.77 17.80
CA GLU A 69 1.02 -6.14 19.17
C GLU A 69 0.46 -4.95 19.97
N MET A 70 1.07 -3.77 19.82
CA MET A 70 0.59 -2.53 20.45
C MET A 70 -0.69 -1.99 19.81
N SER A 71 -0.93 -2.26 18.52
CA SER A 71 -2.09 -1.74 17.78
C SER A 71 -3.31 -2.65 17.83
N LYS A 72 -3.17 -3.88 18.34
CA LYS A 72 -4.33 -4.72 18.69
C LYS A 72 -5.13 -3.95 19.72
N LYS A 73 -6.30 -3.44 19.31
CA LYS A 73 -7.31 -2.90 20.23
C LYS A 73 -7.50 -3.96 21.32
N GLY A 74 -7.16 -3.62 22.56
CA GLY A 74 -7.69 -4.37 23.70
C GLY A 74 -9.21 -4.29 23.59
N ASP A 75 -9.87 -5.44 23.73
CA ASP A 75 -11.33 -5.48 23.86
C ASP A 75 -11.83 -4.51 24.93
#